data_AF-D3HKB6-F1
#
_entry.id   AF-D3HKB6-F1
#
_cell.length_a   1.000
_cell.length_b   1.000
_cell.length_c   1.000
_cell.angle_alpha   90.00
_cell.angle_beta   90.00
_cell.angle_gamma   90.00
#
_symmetry.space_group_name_H-M   'P 1'
#
loop_
_entity.id
_entity.type
_entity.pdbx_description
1 polymer ?
#
loop_
_entity_poly.entity_id
_entity_poly.type
_entity_poly.pdbx_seq_one_letter_code
_entity_poly.pdbx_strand_id
1 'polypeptide(L)'
;MKKLFAILSPAYTEVGDTLKDLSSFVINPFHQIMYEQVCGYSLGHEVIFFDNLEDAHNNIDVGIRGSKTDSKAAAQKAIIELDADDEKITGVSKLHTADVRKLYEQADQERFFKAVRIPVWKEQAIDPAQDLTEGAVDELNRQYQECKKTVTAQAS
;
A
#
# COMPACT_ATOMS: atom_id res chain seq x y z
N MET A 1 -10.09 -16.04 14.47
CA MET A 1 -9.14 -15.00 14.03
C MET A 1 -9.04 -15.09 12.52
N LYS A 2 -9.41 -14.00 11.84
CA LYS A 2 -9.35 -13.85 10.39
C LYS A 2 -8.20 -12.92 10.04
N LYS A 3 -7.67 -13.05 8.82
CA LYS A 3 -6.70 -12.12 8.26
C LYS A 3 -7.39 -11.05 7.42
N LEU A 4 -6.89 -9.83 7.50
CA LEU A 4 -7.29 -8.69 6.69
C LEU A 4 -6.04 -8.05 6.11
N PHE A 5 -6.19 -7.42 4.95
CA PHE A 5 -5.09 -6.75 4.27
C PHE A 5 -5.50 -5.32 4.01
N ALA A 6 -4.68 -4.36 4.44
CA ALA A 6 -4.95 -2.95 4.22
C ALA A 6 -3.87 -2.34 3.33
N ILE A 7 -4.28 -1.70 2.24
CA ILE A 7 -3.39 -0.91 1.39
C ILE A 7 -3.22 0.47 2.02
N LEU A 8 -1.96 0.82 2.28
CA LEU A 8 -1.55 2.12 2.79
C LEU A 8 -0.85 2.92 1.68
N SER A 9 -1.19 4.21 1.58
CA SER A 9 -0.52 5.16 0.68
C SER A 9 0.18 6.25 1.49
N PRO A 10 1.38 6.71 1.08
CA PRO A 10 2.08 7.79 1.79
C PRO A 10 1.41 9.13 1.61
N ALA A 11 1.46 9.93 2.67
CA ALA A 11 1.02 11.33 2.74
C ALA A 11 1.56 12.24 1.63
N TYR A 12 2.66 11.85 0.99
CA TYR A 12 3.36 12.62 -0.03
C TYR A 12 3.14 12.08 -1.45
N THR A 13 2.15 11.20 -1.66
CA THR A 13 1.70 10.79 -3.01
C THR A 13 0.64 11.72 -3.59
N GLU A 14 0.71 13.03 -3.30
CA GLU A 14 -0.07 14.01 -4.06
C GLU A 14 0.36 13.97 -5.53
N VAL A 15 -0.41 13.26 -6.35
CA VAL A 15 -0.34 13.35 -7.81
C VAL A 15 -0.96 14.70 -8.19
N GLY A 16 -0.15 15.74 -8.24
CA GLY A 16 -0.58 17.11 -8.58
C GLY A 16 0.38 17.79 -9.56
N ASP A 17 -0.13 18.13 -10.74
CA ASP A 17 0.53 18.74 -11.93
C ASP A 17 1.30 20.08 -11.69
N THR A 18 2.24 20.16 -10.74
CA THR A 18 3.05 21.38 -10.57
C THR A 18 4.52 21.12 -10.36
N LEU A 19 5.38 21.91 -11.01
CA LEU A 19 6.86 21.87 -11.01
C LEU A 19 7.55 21.85 -9.63
N LYS A 20 6.81 21.98 -8.52
CA LYS A 20 7.29 21.69 -7.16
C LYS A 20 7.47 20.19 -6.90
N ASP A 21 6.94 19.34 -7.76
CA ASP A 21 6.99 17.88 -7.68
C ASP A 21 8.40 17.31 -7.88
N LEU A 22 9.39 18.12 -8.30
CA LEU A 22 10.77 17.65 -8.43
C LEU A 22 11.42 17.27 -7.09
N SER A 23 10.92 17.78 -5.96
CA SER A 23 11.41 17.36 -4.63
C SER A 23 10.77 16.05 -4.14
N SER A 24 9.65 15.58 -4.71
CA SER A 24 9.09 14.25 -4.43
C SER A 24 9.89 13.12 -5.12
N PHE A 25 10.73 13.47 -6.10
CA PHE A 25 11.62 12.53 -6.80
C PHE A 25 12.90 12.17 -6.04
N VAL A 26 13.21 12.85 -4.93
CA VAL A 26 14.40 12.60 -4.09
C VAL A 26 13.98 12.01 -2.74
N ILE A 27 13.45 10.78 -2.75
CA ILE A 27 13.06 10.07 -1.53
C ILE A 27 13.81 8.74 -1.47
N ASN A 28 14.94 8.73 -0.75
CA ASN A 28 15.46 7.59 0.02
C ASN A 28 16.63 8.09 0.89
N PRO A 29 16.66 7.82 2.22
CA PRO A 29 17.38 6.61 2.65
C PRO A 29 16.88 5.95 3.96
N PHE A 30 15.79 6.44 4.53
CA PHE A 30 15.08 5.85 5.67
C PHE A 30 13.57 5.86 5.39
N HIS A 31 13.15 6.35 4.21
CA HIS A 31 11.96 7.18 3.96
C HIS A 31 10.61 6.54 4.34
N GLN A 32 10.12 6.77 5.57
CA GLN A 32 10.79 7.63 6.58
C GLN A 32 10.66 7.19 8.04
N ILE A 33 11.16 5.96 8.26
CA ILE A 33 11.35 5.17 9.49
C ILE A 33 10.06 4.46 9.86
N MET A 34 9.79 3.43 9.05
CA MET A 34 8.49 2.77 8.91
C MET A 34 7.38 3.80 8.58
N TYR A 35 6.10 3.50 8.42
CA TYR A 35 5.12 4.51 7.94
C TYR A 35 4.62 5.46 9.07
N GLU A 36 5.60 6.06 9.74
CA GLU A 36 5.66 6.44 11.17
C GLU A 36 5.57 5.24 12.10
N GLN A 37 6.29 4.15 11.77
CA GLN A 37 6.27 2.84 12.44
C GLN A 37 4.91 2.10 12.35
N VAL A 38 3.81 2.84 12.34
CA VAL A 38 2.67 2.51 13.14
C VAL A 38 1.54 3.51 12.87
N CYS A 39 0.49 3.15 12.15
CA CYS A 39 -0.46 4.19 11.70
C CYS A 39 -1.42 4.73 12.79
N GLY A 40 -0.92 5.52 13.76
CA GLY A 40 -1.70 6.44 14.58
C GLY A 40 -2.30 7.58 13.75
N TYR A 41 -1.83 7.77 12.52
CA TYR A 41 -2.42 8.63 11.50
C TYR A 41 -2.21 8.03 10.11
N SER A 42 -3.27 7.61 9.40
CA SER A 42 -3.22 7.79 7.95
C SER A 42 -3.30 9.30 7.75
N LEU A 43 -2.26 9.91 7.19
CA LEU A 43 -2.20 11.36 7.00
C LEU A 43 -3.15 11.79 5.87
N GLY A 44 -4.46 11.61 6.08
CA GLY A 44 -5.53 12.06 5.19
C GLY A 44 -5.85 11.17 3.98
N HIS A 45 -5.26 9.98 3.86
CA HIS A 45 -5.53 9.06 2.74
C HIS A 45 -6.42 7.88 3.13
N GLU A 46 -7.31 7.51 2.21
CA GLU A 46 -8.23 6.38 2.33
C GLU A 46 -7.46 5.06 2.40
N VAL A 47 -7.72 4.26 3.44
CA VAL A 47 -7.21 2.90 3.58
C VAL A 47 -8.21 1.94 2.98
N ILE A 48 -7.74 1.10 2.05
CA ILE A 48 -8.56 0.12 1.34
C ILE A 48 -8.32 -1.25 1.96
N PHE A 49 -9.39 -1.92 2.39
CA PHE A 49 -9.34 -3.22 3.04
C PHE A 49 -9.71 -4.35 2.06
N PHE A 50 -9.00 -5.47 2.20
CA PHE A 50 -9.20 -6.70 1.43
C PHE A 50 -9.24 -7.90 2.37
N ASP A 51 -10.05 -8.91 2.03
CA ASP A 51 -10.08 -10.19 2.74
C ASP A 51 -8.98 -11.16 2.25
N ASN A 52 -8.33 -10.85 1.12
CA ASN A 52 -7.33 -11.69 0.47
C ASN A 52 -6.10 -10.87 0.04
N LEU A 53 -4.91 -11.42 0.30
CA LEU A 53 -3.64 -10.80 -0.07
C LEU A 53 -3.48 -10.69 -1.59
N GLU A 54 -3.96 -11.69 -2.34
CA GLU A 54 -3.85 -11.68 -3.80
C GLU A 54 -4.61 -10.50 -4.42
N ASP A 55 -5.79 -10.17 -3.89
CA ASP A 55 -6.57 -9.02 -4.36
C ASP A 55 -5.88 -7.70 -4.04
N ALA A 56 -5.27 -7.60 -2.85
CA ALA A 56 -4.46 -6.45 -2.47
C ALA A 56 -3.23 -6.28 -3.36
N HIS A 57 -2.51 -7.38 -3.68
CA HIS A 57 -1.40 -7.36 -4.63
C HIS A 57 -1.87 -6.95 -6.02
N ASN A 58 -2.95 -7.55 -6.54
CA ASN A 58 -3.49 -7.25 -7.86
C ASN A 58 -3.86 -5.77 -8.01
N ASN A 59 -4.39 -5.15 -6.96
CA ASN A 59 -4.69 -3.72 -6.94
C ASN A 59 -3.44 -2.85 -7.19
N ILE A 60 -2.31 -3.18 -6.56
CA ILE A 60 -1.04 -2.44 -6.70
C ILE A 60 -0.31 -2.82 -8.01
N ASP A 61 -0.32 -4.10 -8.38
CA ASP A 61 0.31 -4.65 -9.58
C ASP A 61 -0.13 -3.91 -10.86
N VAL A 62 -1.43 -3.58 -10.96
CA VAL A 62 -1.98 -2.83 -12.11
C VAL A 62 -1.29 -1.47 -12.25
N GLY A 63 -1.10 -0.75 -11.14
CA GLY A 63 -0.37 0.52 -11.13
C GLY A 63 1.11 0.34 -11.47
N ILE A 64 1.75 -0.71 -10.93
CA ILE A 64 3.17 -1.01 -11.20
C ILE A 64 3.42 -1.31 -12.68
N ARG A 65 2.50 -1.99 -13.36
CA ARG A 65 2.60 -2.33 -14.79
C ARG A 65 2.25 -1.15 -15.72
N GLY A 66 1.75 -0.05 -15.17
CA GLY A 66 1.38 1.17 -15.89
C GLY A 66 2.56 2.00 -16.41
N SER A 67 2.35 3.32 -16.51
CA SER A 67 3.40 4.24 -16.96
C SER A 67 4.57 4.29 -15.97
N LYS A 68 5.68 4.94 -16.34
CA LYS A 68 6.82 5.11 -15.42
C LYS A 68 6.42 5.83 -14.14
N THR A 69 5.53 6.82 -14.24
CA THR A 69 5.07 7.64 -13.12
C THR A 69 4.15 6.82 -12.23
N ASP A 70 3.13 6.18 -12.82
CA ASP A 70 2.18 5.32 -12.09
C ASP A 70 2.90 4.20 -11.35
N SER A 71 3.91 3.61 -12.00
CA SER A 71 4.66 2.51 -11.44
C SER A 71 5.44 2.90 -10.19
N LYS A 72 6.04 4.09 -10.19
CA LYS A 72 6.73 4.62 -9.01
C LYS A 72 5.76 4.94 -7.89
N ALA A 73 4.64 5.59 -8.20
CA ALA A 73 3.62 5.94 -7.21
C ALA A 73 2.98 4.68 -6.58
N ALA A 74 2.70 3.66 -7.40
CA ALA A 74 2.15 2.39 -6.93
C ALA A 74 3.14 1.62 -6.05
N ALA A 75 4.43 1.58 -6.41
CA ALA A 75 5.46 0.91 -5.63
C ALA A 75 5.79 1.60 -4.30
N GLN A 76 5.34 2.84 -4.10
CA GLN A 76 5.46 3.54 -2.81
C GLN A 76 4.40 3.08 -1.79
N LYS A 77 3.34 2.40 -2.23
CA LYS A 77 2.31 1.84 -1.36
C LYS A 77 2.81 0.58 -0.64
N ALA A 78 2.17 0.26 0.49
CA ALA A 78 2.42 -0.97 1.22
C ALA A 78 1.10 -1.67 1.57
N ILE A 79 1.17 -2.98 1.79
CA ILE A 79 0.07 -3.77 2.34
C ILE A 79 0.46 -4.20 3.74
N ILE A 80 -0.41 -3.96 4.72
CA ILE A 80 -0.25 -4.53 6.06
C ILE A 80 -1.17 -5.73 6.24
N GLU A 81 -0.62 -6.82 6.78
CA GLU A 81 -1.35 -8.01 7.20
C GLU A 81 -1.84 -7.81 8.64
N LEU A 82 -3.16 -7.80 8.81
CA LEU A 82 -3.87 -7.52 10.04
C LEU A 82 -4.48 -8.80 10.60
N ASP A 83 -4.40 -8.95 11.92
CA ASP A 83 -5.20 -9.91 12.67
C ASP A 83 -6.51 -9.25 13.08
N ALA A 84 -7.62 -9.95 12.87
CA ALA A 84 -8.94 -9.48 13.25
C ALA A 84 -9.81 -10.60 13.84
N ASP A 85 -10.76 -10.20 14.69
CA ASP A 85 -11.92 -11.01 15.05
C ASP A 85 -13.14 -10.56 14.21
N ASP A 86 -14.33 -11.04 14.56
CA ASP A 86 -15.56 -10.72 13.80
C ASP A 86 -15.94 -9.23 13.91
N GLU A 87 -15.43 -8.53 14.92
CA GLU A 87 -15.82 -7.16 15.26
C GLU A 87 -14.73 -6.12 14.95
N LYS A 88 -13.44 -6.45 15.14
CA LYS A 88 -12.34 -5.48 15.12
C LYS A 88 -10.98 -6.09 14.74
N ILE A 89 -10.06 -5.20 14.37
CA ILE A 89 -8.63 -5.47 14.20
C ILE A 89 -8.00 -5.59 15.58
N THR A 90 -7.23 -6.66 15.80
CA THR A 90 -6.59 -7.00 17.08
C THR A 90 -5.07 -6.91 17.03
N GLY A 91 -4.47 -6.87 15.84
CA GLY A 91 -3.02 -6.75 15.69
C GLY A 91 -2.57 -6.54 14.25
N VAL A 92 -1.27 -6.27 14.11
CA VAL A 92 -0.56 -6.12 12.83
C VAL A 92 0.60 -7.10 12.85
N SER A 93 0.77 -7.86 11.77
CA SER A 93 1.68 -9.01 11.74
C SER A 93 2.78 -8.91 10.68
N LYS A 94 2.47 -8.41 9.48
CA LYS A 94 3.44 -8.28 8.39
C LYS A 94 3.23 -7.02 7.57
N LEU A 95 4.32 -6.59 6.94
CA LEU A 95 4.36 -5.56 5.92
C LEU A 95 4.77 -6.21 4.58
N HIS A 96 4.01 -5.93 3.53
CA HIS A 96 4.34 -6.29 2.16
C HIS A 96 4.60 -5.03 1.34
N THR A 97 5.77 -4.97 0.70
CA THR A 97 6.19 -3.85 -0.15
C THR A 97 6.64 -4.38 -1.51
N ALA A 98 6.43 -3.61 -2.57
CA ALA A 98 6.85 -4.01 -3.92
C ALA A 98 8.06 -3.19 -4.40
N ASP A 99 9.10 -3.89 -4.83
CA ASP A 99 10.12 -3.29 -5.69
C ASP A 99 9.69 -3.38 -7.15
N VAL A 100 10.09 -2.39 -7.97
CA VAL A 100 9.84 -2.42 -9.41
C VAL A 100 11.04 -3.03 -10.13
N ARG A 101 10.85 -4.20 -10.74
CA ARG A 101 11.84 -4.78 -11.65
C ARG A 101 11.45 -4.47 -13.10
N LYS A 102 12.40 -3.90 -13.83
CA LYS A 102 12.23 -3.64 -15.27
C LYS A 102 12.71 -4.84 -16.07
N LEU A 103 11.81 -5.44 -16.83
CA LEU A 103 12.08 -6.46 -17.83
C LEU A 103 11.86 -5.91 -19.25
N TYR A 104 12.21 -6.72 -20.23
CA TYR A 104 12.07 -6.40 -21.65
C TYR A 104 11.39 -7.57 -22.32
N GLU A 105 10.19 -7.33 -22.87
CA GLU A 105 9.41 -8.32 -23.60
C GLU A 105 9.41 -7.96 -25.08
N GLN A 106 9.41 -8.96 -25.94
CA GLN A 106 9.33 -8.73 -27.38
C GLN A 106 7.93 -8.22 -27.72
N ALA A 107 7.82 -7.10 -28.43
CA ALA A 107 6.52 -6.60 -28.86
C ALA A 107 5.94 -7.55 -29.93
N ASP A 108 4.67 -7.92 -29.80
CA ASP A 108 4.01 -8.93 -30.64
C ASP A 108 4.10 -8.66 -32.15
N GLN A 109 4.33 -7.41 -32.56
CA GLN A 109 4.31 -6.98 -33.96
C GLN A 109 5.58 -6.25 -34.42
N GLU A 110 6.59 -6.07 -33.58
CA GLU A 110 7.75 -5.22 -33.90
C GLU A 110 9.10 -5.85 -33.54
N ARG A 111 10.16 -5.49 -34.27
CA ARG A 111 11.54 -5.96 -34.05
C ARG A 111 12.23 -5.26 -32.86
N PHE A 112 11.48 -4.84 -31.85
CA PHE A 112 12.04 -4.21 -30.67
C PHE A 112 11.41 -4.74 -29.39
N PHE A 113 12.15 -4.56 -28.30
CA PHE A 113 11.74 -4.98 -26.97
C PHE A 113 11.04 -3.81 -26.25
N LYS A 114 9.84 -4.06 -25.74
CA LYS A 114 9.11 -3.15 -24.87
C LYS A 114 9.57 -3.35 -23.43
N ALA A 115 9.84 -2.24 -22.74
CA ALA A 115 10.09 -2.30 -21.31
C ALA A 115 8.79 -2.59 -20.56
N VAL A 116 8.79 -3.66 -19.76
CA VAL A 116 7.70 -4.05 -18.86
C VAL A 116 8.19 -3.89 -17.43
N ARG A 117 7.32 -3.38 -16.56
CA ARG A 117 7.60 -3.22 -15.13
C ARG A 117 6.82 -4.29 -14.41
N ILE A 118 7.53 -5.12 -13.65
CA ILE A 118 6.92 -6.17 -12.84
C ILE A 118 7.17 -5.86 -11.36
N PRO A 119 6.20 -6.14 -10.49
CA PRO A 119 6.40 -6.06 -9.05
C PRO A 119 7.24 -7.24 -8.56
N VAL A 120 8.10 -6.96 -7.60
CA VAL A 120 8.82 -7.96 -6.80
C VAL A 120 8.46 -7.71 -5.35
N TRP A 121 7.57 -8.55 -4.83
CA TRP A 121 7.07 -8.43 -3.47
C TRP A 121 8.12 -8.87 -2.46
N LYS A 122 8.24 -8.08 -1.39
CA LYS A 122 9.05 -8.35 -0.21
C LYS A 122 8.14 -8.37 1.00
N GLU A 123 8.41 -9.32 1.89
CA GLU A 123 7.70 -9.46 3.14
C GLU A 123 8.64 -9.12 4.29
N GLN A 124 8.11 -8.42 5.29
CA GLN A 124 8.79 -8.10 6.53
C GLN A 124 7.84 -8.39 7.69
N ALA A 125 8.30 -9.14 8.69
CA ALA A 125 7.57 -9.33 9.93
C ALA A 125 7.58 -8.03 10.74
N ILE A 126 6.47 -7.73 11.40
CA ILE A 126 6.32 -6.59 12.31
C ILE A 126 6.38 -7.13 13.74
N ASP A 127 7.23 -6.55 14.59
CA ASP A 127 7.22 -6.75 16.04
C ASP A 127 6.33 -5.66 16.68
N PRO A 128 5.10 -5.99 17.14
CA PRO A 128 4.19 -5.01 17.72
C PRO A 128 4.79 -4.18 18.87
N ALA A 129 5.81 -4.68 19.58
CA ALA A 129 6.41 -3.96 20.70
C ALA A 129 7.43 -2.90 20.28
N GLN A 130 8.06 -3.05 19.12
CA GLN A 130 9.10 -2.14 18.62
C GLN A 130 8.63 -1.35 17.41
N ASP A 131 7.70 -1.95 16.69
CA ASP A 131 7.22 -1.51 15.40
C ASP A 131 5.81 -0.97 15.46
N LEU A 132 5.18 -0.87 16.64
CA LEU A 132 3.93 -0.13 16.81
C LEU A 132 4.06 1.06 17.81
N THR A 133 3.26 2.10 17.61
CA THR A 133 3.17 3.42 18.22
C THR A 133 1.79 3.37 18.84
N GLU A 134 1.69 4.14 19.89
CA GLU A 134 0.47 4.23 20.63
C GLU A 134 -0.69 4.72 19.75
N GLY A 135 -1.81 3.98 19.77
CA GLY A 135 -3.07 4.38 19.12
C GLY A 135 -3.26 3.93 17.67
N ALA A 136 -2.29 3.26 17.03
CA ALA A 136 -2.47 2.88 15.63
C ALA A 136 -3.47 1.77 15.35
N VAL A 137 -3.56 0.79 16.25
CA VAL A 137 -4.58 -0.26 16.13
C VAL A 137 -5.98 0.35 16.29
N ASP A 138 -6.12 1.38 17.13
CA ASP A 138 -7.38 2.10 17.33
C ASP A 138 -7.76 2.92 16.09
N GLU A 139 -6.80 3.61 15.47
CA GLU A 139 -7.02 4.35 14.23
C GLU A 139 -7.36 3.42 13.05
N LEU A 140 -6.64 2.31 12.89
CA LEU A 140 -6.97 1.28 11.89
C LEU A 140 -8.38 0.72 12.10
N ASN A 141 -8.77 0.50 13.35
CA ASN A 141 -10.13 0.10 13.69
C ASN A 141 -11.16 1.18 13.33
N ARG A 142 -10.89 2.45 13.60
CA ARG A 142 -11.78 3.56 13.22
C ARG A 142 -12.04 3.55 11.71
N GLN A 143 -10.98 3.45 10.90
CA GLN A 143 -11.09 3.42 9.44
C GLN A 143 -11.79 2.16 8.93
N TYR A 144 -11.52 1.00 9.53
CA TYR A 144 -12.19 -0.25 9.17
C TYR A 144 -13.70 -0.17 9.42
N GLN A 145 -14.12 0.37 10.57
CA GLN A 145 -15.55 0.54 10.87
C GLN A 145 -16.23 1.57 9.97
N GLU A 146 -15.54 2.68 9.64
CA GLU A 146 -16.05 3.66 8.68
C GLU A 146 -16.26 3.03 7.30
N CYS A 147 -15.29 2.24 6.82
CA CYS A 147 -15.39 1.51 5.56
C CYS A 147 -16.60 0.55 5.54
N LYS A 148 -16.80 -0.26 6.60
CA LYS A 148 -17.96 -1.18 6.71
C LYS A 148 -19.30 -0.44 6.69
N LYS A 149 -19.41 0.72 7.34
CA LYS A 149 -20.64 1.52 7.35
C LYS A 149 -20.98 2.04 5.96
N THR A 150 -19.97 2.51 5.22
CA THR A 150 -20.16 3.02 3.83
C THR A 150 -20.62 1.91 2.89
N VAL A 151 -20.03 0.71 2.97
CA VAL A 151 -20.47 -0.46 2.18
C VAL A 151 -21.92 -0.85 2.47
N THR A 152 -22.32 -0.82 3.74
CA THR A 152 -23.69 -1.18 4.16
C THR A 152 -24.73 -0.15 3.68
N ALA A 153 -24.36 1.14 3.65
CA ALA A 153 -25.23 2.22 3.18
C ALA A 153 -25.43 2.22 1.66
N GLN A 154 -24.48 1.70 0.87
CA GLN A 154 -24.61 1.57 -0.58
C GLN A 154 -25.38 0.32 -1.03
N ALA A 155 -25.53 -0.67 -0.14
CA ALA A 155 -26.27 -1.90 -0.40
C ALA A 155 -27.75 -1.85 0.06
N SER A 156 -28.19 -0.73 0.65
CA SER A 156 -29.57 -0.48 1.11
C SER A 156 -30.28 0.49 0.18
#